data_AF-A0A257RVQ8-F1
#
_entry.id   AF-A0A257RVQ8-F1
#
_cell.length_a   1.000
_cell.length_b   1.000
_cell.length_c   1.000
_cell.angle_alpha   90.00
_cell.angle_beta   90.00
_cell.angle_gamma   90.00
#
_symmetry.space_group_name_H-M   'P 1'
#
loop_
_entity.id
_entity.type
_entity.pdbx_description
1 polymer ?
#
loop_
_entity_poly.entity_id
_entity_poly.type
_entity_poly.pdbx_seq_one_letter_code
_entity_poly.pdbx_strand_id
1 'polypeptide(L)' 'VTVLDGHPGTHAWIGGVRGQRINTLGVDRFGQSGDIPDLYRVYGIDTDAILEACAAALLA' A
#
# COMPACT_ATOMS: atom_id res chain seq x y z
N VAL A 1 0.00 -7.07 4.90
CA VAL A 1 -0.07 -5.74 4.26
C VAL A 1 1.28 -5.07 4.43
N THR A 2 1.84 -4.46 3.40
CA THR A 2 3.05 -3.62 3.47
C THR A 2 2.72 -2.24 2.93
N VAL A 3 3.41 -1.22 3.42
CA VAL A 3 3.21 0.18 3.02
C VAL A 3 4.57 0.79 2.71
N LEU A 4 4.67 1.53 1.62
CA LEU A 4 5.87 2.27 1.22
C LEU A 4 5.45 3.59 0.59
N ASP A 5 6.11 4.68 0.97
CA ASP A 5 6.06 5.94 0.21
C ASP A 5 6.96 5.82 -1.04
N GLY A 6 6.50 5.02 -2.00
CA GLY A 6 7.23 4.59 -3.19
C GLY A 6 6.52 3.45 -3.91
N HIS A 7 7.05 2.99 -5.05
CA HIS A 7 6.34 2.03 -5.90
C HIS A 7 6.07 0.70 -5.17
N PRO A 8 4.82 0.19 -5.15
CA PRO A 8 4.42 -0.98 -4.35
C PRO A 8 5.18 -2.26 -4.74
N GLY A 9 5.62 -2.35 -6.00
CA GLY A 9 6.47 -3.44 -6.50
C GLY A 9 7.76 -3.67 -5.70
N THR A 10 8.27 -2.65 -5.01
CA THR A 10 9.46 -2.74 -4.15
C THR A 10 9.29 -3.77 -3.02
N HIS A 11 8.07 -3.94 -2.50
CA HIS A 11 7.76 -4.87 -1.42
C HIS A 11 7.14 -6.19 -1.88
N ALA A 12 6.77 -6.32 -3.16
CA ALA A 12 6.01 -7.47 -3.65
C ALA A 12 6.71 -8.82 -3.41
N TRP A 13 8.05 -8.83 -3.46
CA TRP A 13 8.85 -10.04 -3.25
C TRP A 13 8.82 -10.57 -1.82
N ILE A 14 8.51 -9.73 -0.81
CA ILE A 14 8.58 -10.12 0.61
C ILE A 14 7.71 -11.34 0.88
N GLY A 15 6.53 -11.41 0.24
CA GLY A 15 5.60 -12.55 0.29
C GLY A 15 6.25 -13.89 -0.07
N GLY A 16 7.19 -13.88 -1.01
CA GLY A 16 7.90 -15.08 -1.47
C GLY A 16 8.88 -15.67 -0.45
N VAL A 17 9.30 -14.92 0.57
CA VAL A 17 10.31 -15.39 1.53
C VAL A 17 9.80 -16.56 2.39
N ARG A 18 8.54 -16.53 2.82
CA ARG A 18 7.90 -17.65 3.56
C ARG A 18 6.56 -18.09 2.96
N GLY A 19 6.23 -17.64 1.75
CA GLY A 19 4.98 -18.00 1.05
C GLY A 19 3.73 -17.34 1.64
N GLN A 20 3.87 -16.26 2.42
CA GLN A 20 2.73 -15.54 2.97
C GLN A 20 2.02 -14.70 1.90
N ARG A 21 0.69 -14.62 2.00
CA ARG A 21 -0.10 -13.67 1.22
C ARG A 21 0.38 -12.24 1.51
N ILE A 22 0.48 -11.43 0.46
CA ILE A 22 0.93 -10.04 0.57
C ILE A 22 -0.02 -9.11 -0.18
N ASN A 23 -0.24 -7.94 0.40
CA ASN A 23 -0.95 -6.83 -0.22
C ASN A 23 -0.03 -5.61 -0.05
N THR A 24 0.44 -5.04 -1.16
CA THR A 24 1.48 -4.00 -1.20
C THR A 24 0.84 -2.66 -1.54
N LEU A 25 0.79 -1.75 -0.58
CA LEU A 25 0.34 -0.39 -0.77
C LEU A 25 1.53 0.52 -1.06
N GLY A 26 1.37 1.44 -2.01
CA GLY A 26 2.43 2.37 -2.39
C GLY A 26 2.01 3.31 -3.51
N VAL A 27 2.92 4.21 -3.87
CA VAL A 27 2.72 5.23 -4.90
C VAL A 27 2.90 4.62 -6.29
N ASP A 28 1.86 4.65 -7.12
CA ASP A 28 1.84 3.99 -8.45
C ASP A 28 1.90 4.96 -9.64
N ARG A 29 1.83 6.27 -9.38
CA ARG A 29 1.79 7.32 -10.40
C ARG A 29 2.49 8.59 -9.92
N PHE A 30 3.00 9.36 -10.86
CA PHE A 30 3.76 10.58 -10.60
C PHE A 30 2.95 11.85 -10.89
N GLY A 31 3.35 12.99 -10.31
CA GLY A 31 2.94 14.33 -10.77
C GLY A 31 1.93 15.07 -9.90
N GLN A 32 1.60 14.57 -8.72
CA GLN A 32 0.70 15.27 -7.79
C GLN A 32 1.44 16.22 -6.86
N SER A 33 0.79 17.34 -6.54
CA SER A 33 1.22 18.31 -5.54
C SER A 33 0.06 18.54 -4.57
N GLY A 34 0.34 18.60 -3.29
CA GLY A 34 -0.66 18.67 -2.22
C GLY A 34 0.00 18.56 -0.85
N ASP A 35 -0.82 18.60 0.19
CA ASP A 35 -0.35 18.25 1.53
C ASP A 35 -0.21 16.73 1.69
N ILE A 36 0.52 16.31 2.73
CA ILE A 36 0.81 14.89 2.96
C ILE A 36 -0.49 14.07 3.14
N PRO A 37 -1.47 14.49 3.97
CA PRO A 37 -2.72 13.73 4.12
C PRO A 37 -3.48 13.54 2.80
N ASP A 38 -3.61 14.59 1.98
CA ASP A 38 -4.29 14.49 0.69
C ASP A 38 -3.55 13.58 -0.27
N LEU A 39 -2.22 13.69 -0.34
CA LEU A 39 -1.41 12.83 -1.21
C LEU A 39 -1.50 11.36 -0.77
N TYR A 40 -1.47 11.07 0.54
CA TYR A 40 -1.59 9.70 1.03
C TYR A 40 -2.95 9.09 0.69
N ARG A 41 -4.02 9.88 0.80
CA ARG A 41 -5.37 9.47 0.36
C ARG A 41 -5.43 9.25 -1.14
N VAL A 42 -4.85 10.15 -1.94
CA VAL A 42 -4.75 10.01 -3.40
C VAL A 42 -4.06 8.70 -3.77
N TYR A 43 -2.94 8.37 -3.13
CA TYR A 43 -2.19 7.15 -3.43
C TYR A 43 -2.68 5.89 -2.69
N GLY A 44 -3.74 5.97 -1.89
CA GLY A 44 -4.27 4.81 -1.16
C GLY A 44 -3.30 4.25 -0.12
N ILE A 45 -2.51 5.12 0.51
CA ILE A 45 -1.60 4.79 1.62
C ILE A 45 -1.98 5.53 2.92
N ASP A 46 -3.16 6.14 2.95
CA ASP A 46 -3.75 6.70 4.16
C ASP A 46 -4.29 5.61 5.09
N THR A 47 -4.73 6.03 6.28
CA THR A 47 -5.20 5.12 7.32
C THR A 47 -6.37 4.25 6.85
N ASP A 48 -7.34 4.83 6.14
CA ASP A 48 -8.52 4.10 5.68
C ASP A 48 -8.15 3.04 4.64
N ALA A 49 -7.28 3.35 3.67
CA ALA A 49 -6.81 2.37 2.70
C ALA A 49 -6.00 1.23 3.35
N ILE A 50 -5.19 1.54 4.38
CA ILE A 50 -4.45 0.53 5.13
C ILE A 50 -5.40 -0.41 5.88
N LEU A 51 -6.43 0.14 6.54
CA LEU A 51 -7.43 -0.64 7.25
C LEU A 51 -8.22 -1.54 6.30
N GLU A 52 -8.66 -1.02 5.15
CA GLU A 52 -9.36 -1.79 4.12
C GLU A 52 -8.47 -2.92 3.58
N ALA A 53 -7.19 -2.65 3.29
CA ALA A 53 -6.26 -3.68 2.86
C ALA A 53 -6.03 -4.77 3.91
N CYS A 54 -6.04 -4.41 5.21
CA CYS A 54 -5.99 -5.38 6.30
C CYS A 54 -7.26 -6.20 6.38
N ALA A 55 -8.44 -5.58 6.29
CA ALA A 55 -9.73 -6.25 6.30
C ALA A 55 -9.84 -7.24 5.13
N ALA A 56 -9.53 -6.80 3.91
CA ALA A 56 -9.50 -7.64 2.72
C ALA A 56 -8.54 -8.85 2.89
N ALA A 57 -7.37 -8.65 3.49
CA ALA A 57 -6.41 -9.73 3.71
C ALA A 57 -6.91 -10.78 4.73
N LEU A 58 -7.70 -10.38 5.73
CA LEU A 58 -8.24 -11.25 6.77
C LEU A 58 -9.53 -11.97 6.37
N LEU A 59 -10.34 -11.35 5.50
CA LEU A 59 -11.62 -11.88 5.05
C LEU A 59 -11.53 -12.78 3.81
N ALA A 60 -10.42 -12.72 3.07
CA ALA A 60 -10.09 -13.62 1.96
C ALA A 60 -9.37 -14.89 2.44
#